data_AF-A0A5C9EDV2-F1
#
_entry.id   AF-A0A5C9EDV2-F1
#
_cell.length_a   1.000
_cell.length_b   1.000
_cell.length_c   1.000
_cell.angle_alpha   90.00
_cell.angle_beta   90.00
_cell.angle_gamma   90.00
#
_symmetry.space_group_name_H-M   'P 1'
#
loop_
_entity.id
_entity.type
_entity.pdbx_description
1 polymer ?
#
loop_
_entity_poly.entity_id
_entity_poly.type
_entity_poly.pdbx_seq_one_letter_code
_entity_poly.pdbx_strand_id
1 'polypeptide(L)'
;MFKRKKIRDDFDKIFEEGDETKIKEMLNEHPWLLEEVSKEMDDSLREEHQVIAALGIMEDELGEPVPLDEIMFSLKVDFDINKSEEEIFKVLNNATNLGLVKKDSLGWSLTEEGGRICDDFLNKRLENFDF
;
A
#
# COMPACT_ATOMS: atom_id res chain seq x y z
N MET A 1 -3.36 -30.03 0.41
CA MET A 1 -3.99 -28.80 -0.12
C MET A 1 -5.28 -28.42 0.60
N PHE A 2 -6.33 -29.28 0.65
CA PHE A 2 -7.62 -28.92 1.29
C PHE A 2 -7.56 -28.49 2.77
N LYS A 3 -6.73 -29.15 3.59
CA LYS A 3 -6.59 -28.77 5.01
C LYS A 3 -5.92 -27.41 5.21
N ARG A 4 -4.91 -27.09 4.39
CA ARG A 4 -4.19 -25.81 4.45
C ARG A 4 -5.09 -24.64 4.05
N LYS A 5 -5.89 -24.82 2.98
CA LYS A 5 -6.89 -23.85 2.56
C LYS A 5 -7.91 -23.56 3.67
N LYS A 6 -8.44 -24.62 4.30
CA LYS A 6 -9.39 -24.45 5.41
C LYS A 6 -8.78 -23.67 6.58
N ILE A 7 -7.52 -23.97 6.94
CA ILE A 7 -6.80 -23.25 8.00
C ILE A 7 -6.63 -21.77 7.64
N ARG A 8 -6.32 -21.44 6.37
CA ARG A 8 -6.23 -20.05 5.90
C ARG A 8 -7.58 -19.34 5.98
N ASP A 9 -8.64 -19.97 5.47
CA ASP A 9 -10.00 -19.41 5.46
C ASP A 9 -10.53 -19.17 6.89
N ASP A 10 -10.18 -20.04 7.85
CA ASP A 10 -10.54 -19.89 9.26
C ASP A 10 -9.71 -18.77 9.93
N PHE A 11 -8.43 -18.63 9.57
CA PHE A 11 -7.57 -17.54 10.03
C PHE A 11 -8.07 -16.17 9.54
N ASP A 12 -8.47 -16.04 8.27
CA ASP A 12 -8.98 -14.78 7.71
C ASP A 12 -10.16 -14.24 8.51
N LYS A 13 -11.13 -15.10 8.84
CA LYS A 13 -12.29 -14.69 9.65
C LYS A 13 -11.87 -14.21 11.04
N ILE A 14 -10.97 -14.94 11.68
CA ILE A 14 -10.47 -14.60 13.01
C ILE A 14 -9.69 -13.28 12.98
N PHE A 15 -8.92 -13.05 11.91
CA PHE A 15 -8.16 -11.82 11.69
C PHE A 15 -9.09 -10.62 11.44
N GLU A 16 -10.12 -10.78 10.60
CA GLU A 16 -11.16 -9.77 10.36
C GLU A 16 -11.97 -9.44 11.63
N GLU A 17 -12.22 -10.43 12.48
CA GLU A 17 -12.91 -10.26 13.77
C GLU A 17 -12.04 -9.59 14.84
N GLY A 18 -10.71 -9.51 14.63
CA GLY A 18 -9.77 -8.89 15.56
C GLY A 18 -9.54 -9.67 16.86
N ASP A 19 -9.79 -10.99 16.89
CA ASP A 19 -9.60 -11.81 18.09
C ASP A 19 -8.11 -12.14 18.30
N GLU A 20 -7.38 -11.21 18.92
CA GLU A 20 -5.93 -11.33 19.15
C GLU A 20 -5.50 -12.64 19.81
N THR A 21 -6.34 -13.23 20.67
CA THR A 21 -5.99 -14.46 21.39
C THR A 21 -5.98 -15.62 20.40
N LYS A 22 -7.03 -15.76 19.59
CA LYS A 22 -7.10 -16.80 18.57
C LYS A 22 -6.09 -16.58 17.44
N ILE A 23 -5.82 -15.33 17.07
CA ILE A 23 -4.76 -15.00 16.11
C ILE A 23 -3.43 -15.55 16.61
N LYS A 24 -3.06 -15.27 17.88
CA LYS A 24 -1.82 -15.77 18.49
C LYS A 24 -1.80 -17.30 18.58
N GLU A 25 -2.91 -17.94 18.95
CA GLU A 25 -3.01 -19.41 18.98
C GLU A 25 -2.79 -20.01 17.60
N MET A 26 -3.46 -19.51 16.56
CA MET A 26 -3.31 -20.01 15.19
C MET A 26 -1.90 -19.77 14.63
N LEU A 27 -1.29 -18.62 14.89
CA LEU A 27 0.10 -18.35 14.46
C LEU A 27 1.11 -19.29 15.15
N ASN A 28 0.87 -19.63 16.42
CA ASN A 28 1.71 -20.61 17.14
C ASN A 28 1.53 -22.04 16.60
N GLU A 29 0.30 -22.46 16.32
CA GLU A 29 0.01 -23.79 15.78
C GLU A 29 0.41 -23.96 14.32
N HIS A 30 0.42 -22.85 13.57
CA HIS A 30 0.69 -22.81 12.14
C HIS A 30 1.65 -21.65 11.78
N PRO A 31 2.95 -21.75 12.11
CA PRO A 31 3.92 -20.67 11.88
C PRO A 31 4.03 -20.18 10.43
N TRP A 32 3.69 -21.01 9.45
CA TRP A 32 3.64 -20.62 8.04
C TRP A 32 2.58 -19.56 7.73
N LEU A 33 1.55 -19.40 8.58
CA LEU A 33 0.59 -18.30 8.48
C LEU A 33 1.28 -16.95 8.75
N LEU A 34 2.26 -16.91 9.66
CA LEU A 34 3.01 -15.68 9.93
C LEU A 34 3.81 -15.26 8.70
N GLU A 35 4.47 -16.20 8.04
CA GLU A 35 5.22 -15.94 6.80
C GLU A 35 4.31 -15.47 5.67
N GLU A 36 3.13 -16.09 5.50
CA GLU A 36 2.17 -15.69 4.47
C GLU A 36 1.55 -14.32 4.75
N VAL A 37 1.08 -14.08 5.98
CA VAL A 37 0.47 -12.80 6.36
C VAL A 37 1.50 -11.66 6.33
N SER A 38 2.72 -11.89 6.81
CA SER A 38 3.80 -10.90 6.71
C SER A 38 4.08 -10.55 5.26
N LYS A 39 4.12 -11.54 4.37
CA LYS A 39 4.35 -11.30 2.95
C LYS A 39 3.18 -10.55 2.29
N GLU A 40 1.94 -10.93 2.59
CA GLU A 40 0.75 -10.25 2.08
C GLU A 40 0.66 -8.80 2.58
N MET A 41 1.02 -8.55 3.84
CA MET A 41 1.13 -7.20 4.40
C MET A 41 2.25 -6.39 3.74
N ASP A 42 3.42 -6.99 3.52
CA ASP A 42 4.54 -6.33 2.84
C ASP A 42 4.17 -5.96 1.39
N ASP A 43 3.51 -6.86 0.67
CA ASP A 43 3.04 -6.61 -0.70
C ASP A 43 1.97 -5.50 -0.72
N SER A 44 1.01 -5.52 0.21
CA SER A 44 -0.02 -4.45 0.33
C SER A 44 0.60 -3.09 0.67
N LEU A 45 1.53 -3.05 1.63
CA LEU A 45 2.24 -1.81 1.99
C LEU A 45 3.08 -1.30 0.83
N ARG A 46 3.69 -2.21 0.06
CA ARG A 46 4.44 -1.84 -1.14
C ARG A 46 3.53 -1.21 -2.19
N GLU A 47 2.34 -1.76 -2.42
CA GLU A 47 1.37 -1.17 -3.35
C GLU A 47 0.89 0.22 -2.89
N GLU A 48 0.61 0.39 -1.59
CA GLU A 48 0.23 1.69 -1.05
C GLU A 48 1.37 2.72 -1.20
N HIS A 49 2.61 2.32 -0.90
CA HIS A 49 3.78 3.19 -1.08
C HIS A 49 4.04 3.53 -2.55
N GLN A 50 3.75 2.64 -3.49
CA GLN A 50 3.87 2.94 -4.93
C GLN A 50 2.89 4.01 -5.40
N VAL A 51 1.63 3.97 -4.92
CA VAL A 51 0.64 5.01 -5.22
C VAL A 51 1.03 6.34 -4.57
N ILE A 52 1.50 6.31 -3.32
CA ILE A 52 2.00 7.51 -2.63
C ILE A 52 3.22 8.09 -3.36
N ALA A 53 4.12 7.25 -3.85
CA ALA A 53 5.30 7.69 -4.59
C ALA A 53 4.95 8.29 -5.96
N ALA A 54 4.00 7.68 -6.69
CA ALA A 54 3.49 8.24 -7.95
C ALA A 54 2.81 9.59 -7.74
N LEU A 55 2.04 9.73 -6.66
CA LEU A 55 1.49 11.03 -6.26
C LEU A 55 2.60 12.05 -5.98
N GLY A 56 3.63 11.68 -5.21
CA GLY A 56 4.74 12.58 -4.88
C GLY A 56 5.52 13.06 -6.11
N ILE A 57 5.83 12.16 -7.05
CA ILE A 57 6.49 12.53 -8.32
C ILE A 57 5.68 13.59 -9.06
N MET A 58 4.37 13.35 -9.23
CA MET A 58 3.52 14.29 -9.96
C MET A 58 3.29 15.60 -9.21
N GLU A 59 3.20 15.56 -7.87
CA GLU A 59 3.03 16.76 -7.05
C GLU A 59 4.26 17.67 -7.17
N ASP A 60 5.47 17.10 -7.18
CA ASP A 60 6.71 17.85 -7.39
C ASP A 60 6.81 18.43 -8.82
N GLU A 61 6.33 17.69 -9.83
CA GLU A 61 6.35 18.15 -11.23
C GLU A 61 5.33 19.28 -11.50
N LEU A 62 4.12 19.15 -10.95
CA LEU A 62 3.03 20.10 -11.18
C LEU A 62 3.07 21.29 -10.23
N GLY A 63 3.58 21.10 -9.00
CA GLY A 63 3.58 22.10 -7.94
C GLY A 63 2.18 22.40 -7.37
N GLU A 64 1.21 21.52 -7.62
CA GLU A 64 -0.18 21.63 -7.20
C GLU A 64 -0.81 20.26 -6.92
N PRO A 65 -1.99 20.18 -6.25
CA PRO A 65 -2.66 18.90 -6.00
C PRO A 65 -2.92 18.13 -7.29
N VAL A 66 -2.61 16.84 -7.26
CA VAL A 66 -2.55 15.97 -8.43
C VAL A 66 -3.89 15.28 -8.68
N PRO A 67 -4.47 15.39 -9.88
CA PRO A 67 -5.69 14.68 -10.24
C PRO A 67 -5.41 13.19 -10.49
N LEU A 68 -6.45 12.37 -10.44
CA LEU A 68 -6.32 10.90 -10.43
C LEU A 68 -5.68 10.33 -11.70
N ASP A 69 -5.97 10.94 -12.86
CA ASP A 69 -5.44 10.59 -14.16
C ASP A 69 -3.91 10.77 -14.25
N GLU A 70 -3.38 11.82 -13.61
CA GLU A 70 -1.93 12.06 -13.53
C GLU A 70 -1.25 11.03 -12.60
N ILE A 71 -1.88 10.68 -11.47
CA ILE A 71 -1.38 9.60 -10.59
C ILE A 71 -1.36 8.26 -11.35
N MET A 72 -2.43 7.96 -12.09
CA MET A 72 -2.52 6.78 -12.95
C MET A 72 -1.44 6.76 -14.03
N PHE A 73 -1.16 7.92 -14.62
CA PHE A 73 -0.13 8.08 -15.63
C PHE A 73 1.26 7.79 -15.05
N SER A 74 1.63 8.38 -13.92
CA SER A 74 2.91 8.11 -13.24
C SER A 74 3.04 6.64 -12.81
N LEU A 75 1.99 6.04 -12.23
CA LEU A 75 1.99 4.60 -11.89
C LEU A 75 2.36 3.73 -13.09
N LYS A 76 1.85 4.06 -14.27
CA LYS A 76 2.12 3.33 -15.50
C LYS A 76 3.53 3.59 -16.04
N VAL A 77 3.98 4.84 -16.04
CA VAL A 77 5.25 5.24 -16.68
C VAL A 77 6.45 4.95 -15.77
N ASP A 78 6.36 5.33 -14.50
CA ASP A 78 7.48 5.28 -13.56
C ASP A 78 7.59 3.93 -12.84
N PHE A 79 6.47 3.24 -12.65
CA PHE A 79 6.42 1.99 -11.88
C PHE A 79 6.03 0.76 -12.70
N ASP A 80 5.63 0.92 -13.96
CA ASP A 80 5.09 -0.16 -14.82
C ASP A 80 3.90 -0.89 -14.17
N ILE A 81 3.06 -0.12 -13.45
CA ILE A 81 1.88 -0.62 -12.73
C ILE A 81 0.63 -0.18 -13.45
N ASN A 82 -0.27 -1.13 -13.68
CA ASN A 82 -1.59 -0.86 -14.25
C ASN A 82 -2.66 -1.24 -13.22
N LYS A 83 -3.14 -0.25 -12.47
CA LYS A 83 -4.25 -0.38 -11.52
C LYS A 83 -5.46 0.36 -12.04
N SER A 84 -6.64 -0.15 -11.72
CA SER A 84 -7.90 0.52 -12.03
C SER A 84 -8.08 1.78 -11.18
N GLU A 85 -8.93 2.68 -11.68
CA GLU A 85 -9.30 3.91 -10.95
C GLU A 85 -9.84 3.59 -9.55
N GLU A 86 -10.68 2.57 -9.42
CA GLU A 86 -11.27 2.13 -8.15
C GLU A 86 -10.22 1.66 -7.14
N GLU A 87 -9.22 0.90 -7.59
CA GLU A 87 -8.12 0.42 -6.74
C GLU A 87 -7.27 1.58 -6.22
N ILE A 88 -6.89 2.51 -7.10
CA ILE A 88 -6.08 3.68 -6.73
C ILE A 88 -6.88 4.56 -5.78
N PHE A 89 -8.17 4.76 -6.05
CA PHE A 89 -9.05 5.55 -5.17
C PHE A 89 -9.17 4.93 -3.78
N LYS A 90 -9.25 3.60 -3.67
CA LYS A 90 -9.28 2.89 -2.40
C LYS A 90 -7.99 3.12 -1.60
N VAL A 91 -6.83 3.02 -2.25
CA VAL A 91 -5.53 3.30 -1.63
C VAL A 91 -5.45 4.75 -1.17
N LEU A 92 -5.82 5.71 -2.01
CA LEU A 92 -5.78 7.13 -1.65
C LEU A 92 -6.72 7.48 -0.49
N ASN A 93 -7.89 6.86 -0.39
CA ASN A 93 -8.79 7.04 0.74
C ASN A 93 -8.22 6.43 2.03
N ASN A 94 -7.62 5.23 1.95
CA ASN A 94 -6.93 4.63 3.10
C ASN A 94 -5.79 5.54 3.58
N ALA A 95 -4.95 6.01 2.66
CA ALA A 95 -3.85 6.92 2.95
C ALA A 95 -4.34 8.27 3.52
N THR A 96 -5.51 8.74 3.08
CA THR A 96 -6.15 9.94 3.66
C THR A 96 -6.59 9.71 5.10
N ASN A 97 -7.21 8.55 5.38
CA ASN A 97 -7.63 8.18 6.75
C ASN A 97 -6.44 8.03 7.71
N LEU A 98 -5.27 7.65 7.18
CA LEU A 98 -4.02 7.55 7.91
C LEU A 98 -3.27 8.90 8.02
N GLY A 99 -3.76 9.96 7.38
CA GLY A 99 -3.14 11.28 7.40
C GLY A 99 -1.87 11.40 6.55
N LEU A 100 -1.66 10.49 5.59
CA LEU A 100 -0.52 10.49 4.67
C LEU A 100 -0.78 11.35 3.43
N VAL A 101 -2.04 11.45 3.03
CA VAL A 101 -2.48 12.20 1.85
C VAL A 101 -3.63 13.11 2.26
N LYS A 102 -3.76 14.28 1.62
CA LYS A 102 -4.93 15.15 1.73
C LYS A 102 -5.64 15.22 0.37
N LYS A 103 -6.97 15.28 0.42
CA LYS A 103 -7.81 15.46 -0.76
C LYS A 103 -8.37 16.88 -0.80
N ASP A 104 -8.10 17.58 -1.89
CA ASP A 104 -8.57 18.92 -2.17
C ASP A 104 -9.54 18.92 -3.36
N SER A 105 -10.06 20.10 -3.75
CA SER A 105 -10.99 20.22 -4.88
C SER A 105 -10.36 19.92 -6.24
N LEU A 106 -9.03 19.98 -6.33
CA LEU A 106 -8.28 19.78 -7.58
C LEU A 106 -7.65 18.39 -7.68
N GLY A 107 -7.53 17.66 -6.58
CA GLY A 107 -6.82 16.38 -6.57
C GLY A 107 -6.36 15.97 -5.18
N TRP A 108 -5.25 15.24 -5.13
CA TRP A 108 -4.61 14.77 -3.91
C TRP A 108 -3.22 15.38 -3.76
N SER A 109 -2.72 15.45 -2.54
CA SER A 109 -1.39 15.96 -2.23
C SER A 109 -0.85 15.28 -0.99
N LEU A 110 0.46 15.19 -0.85
CA LEU A 110 1.10 14.58 0.29
C LEU A 110 1.01 15.48 1.52
N THR A 111 0.87 14.84 2.68
CA THR A 111 1.20 15.50 3.95
C THR A 111 2.70 15.40 4.20
N GLU A 112 3.21 16.06 5.24
CA GLU A 112 4.62 15.93 5.61
C GLU A 112 5.02 14.46 5.86
N GLU A 113 4.14 13.67 6.47
CA GLU A 113 4.39 12.26 6.74
C GLU A 113 4.29 11.41 5.46
N GLY A 114 3.33 11.70 4.57
CA GLY A 114 3.28 11.07 3.26
C GLY A 114 4.51 11.36 2.40
N GLY A 115 5.05 12.57 2.48
CA GLY A 115 6.29 12.98 1.85
C GLY A 115 7.48 12.13 2.30
N ARG A 116 7.62 11.89 3.61
CA ARG A 116 8.69 11.03 4.15
C ARG A 116 8.58 9.59 3.63
N ILE A 117 7.37 9.03 3.59
CA ILE A 117 7.15 7.67 3.06
C ILE A 117 7.48 7.61 1.56
N CYS A 118 7.08 8.64 0.80
CA CYS A 118 7.43 8.79 -0.61
C CYS A 118 8.95 8.79 -0.80
N ASP A 119 9.66 9.66 -0.08
CA ASP A 119 11.12 9.79 -0.14
C ASP A 119 11.82 8.47 0.23
N ASP A 120 11.42 7.84 1.33
CA ASP A 120 11.98 6.56 1.77
C ASP A 120 11.80 5.46 0.72
N PHE A 121 10.64 5.41 0.08
CA PHE A 121 10.34 4.44 -0.97
C PHE A 121 11.19 4.68 -2.23
N LEU A 122 11.26 5.94 -2.68
CA LEU A 122 12.03 6.33 -3.87
C LEU A 122 13.54 6.15 -3.65
N ASN A 123 14.06 6.54 -2.48
CA ASN A 123 15.48 6.38 -2.13
C ASN A 123 15.88 4.90 -2.07
N LYS A 124 15.08 4.03 -1.43
CA LYS A 124 15.33 2.58 -1.45
C LYS A 124 15.31 2.01 -2.86
N ARG A 125 14.45 2.52 -3.73
CA ARG A 125 14.42 2.10 -5.13
C ARG A 125 15.71 2.53 -5.85
N LEU A 126 16.17 3.76 -5.63
CA LEU A 126 17.42 4.29 -6.20
C LEU A 126 18.67 3.54 -5.71
N GLU A 127 18.75 3.19 -4.42
CA GLU A 127 19.84 2.37 -3.87
C GLU A 127 19.92 0.97 -4.50
N ASN A 128 18.78 0.40 -4.91
CA ASN A 128 18.75 -0.86 -5.66
C ASN A 128 19.20 -0.73 -7.14
N PHE A 129 19.46 0.50 -7.61
CA PHE A 129 20.00 0.80 -8.95
C PHE A 129 21.50 1.14 -8.94
N ASP A 130 22.21 0.99 -7.81
CA ASP A 130 23.67 1.14 -7.81
C ASP A 130 24.35 0.08 -8.71
N PHE A 131 25.08 0.58 -9.71
CA PHE A 131 25.80 -0.14 -10.77
C PHE A 131 26.96 -1.01 -10.28
#